data_AF-A0A1I7V9I7-F1
#
_entry.id   AF-A0A1I7V9I7-F1
#
_cell.length_a   1.000
_cell.length_b   1.000
_cell.length_c   1.000
_cell.angle_alpha   90.00
_cell.angle_beta   90.00
_cell.angle_gamma   90.00
#
_symmetry.space_group_name_H-M   'P 1'
#
loop_
_entity.id
_entity.type
_entity.pdbx_description
1 polymer ?
#
loop_
_entity_poly.entity_id
_entity_poly.type
_entity_poly.pdbx_seq_one_letter_code
_entity_poly.pdbx_strand_id
1 'polypeptide(L)'
;MAVGDINISKLMGKWFVVVDTPSIHQEYCPIFYFELLDKTPYTAIFTVRQYSRNTEKIKILEGYGRKMGPNPAELLINTGHPADPCPYSIIRNGPINDNDQYDYIILTQPLKYPIIVLARDPVDFENKYKEEVKG
;
A
#
# COMPACT_ATOMS: atom_id res chain seq x y z
N MET A 1 15.83 -10.38 1.14
CA MET A 1 15.70 -10.56 -0.32
C MET A 1 15.19 -9.25 -0.89
N ALA A 2 15.86 -8.71 -1.91
CA ALA A 2 15.44 -7.48 -2.55
C ALA A 2 14.03 -7.63 -3.12
N VAL A 3 13.25 -6.56 -3.07
CA VAL A 3 11.93 -6.45 -3.71
C VAL A 3 12.10 -6.84 -5.17
N GLY A 4 11.59 -8.02 -5.55
CA GLY A 4 11.50 -8.42 -6.95
C GLY A 4 10.66 -7.41 -7.72
N ASP A 5 10.91 -7.28 -9.02
CA ASP A 5 10.23 -6.31 -9.89
C ASP A 5 8.73 -6.22 -9.60
N ILE A 6 8.29 -5.09 -9.03
CA ILE A 6 6.89 -4.87 -8.70
C ILE A 6 6.13 -4.57 -9.98
N ASN A 7 5.15 -5.41 -10.30
CA ASN A 7 4.26 -5.16 -11.41
C ASN A 7 3.14 -4.20 -10.99
N ILE A 8 3.22 -2.97 -11.49
CA ILE A 8 2.26 -1.89 -11.18
C ILE A 8 0.81 -2.29 -11.44
N SER A 9 0.54 -3.05 -12.51
CA SER A 9 -0.84 -3.45 -12.83
C SER A 9 -1.47 -4.33 -11.75
N LYS A 10 -0.65 -5.16 -11.08
CA LYS A 10 -1.09 -6.06 -10.00
C LYS A 10 -1.31 -5.34 -8.67
N LEU A 11 -0.85 -4.09 -8.54
CA LEU A 11 -1.07 -3.24 -7.38
C LEU A 11 -2.43 -2.53 -7.40
N MET A 12 -3.07 -2.40 -8.56
CA MET A 12 -4.26 -1.56 -8.70
C MET A 12 -5.47 -2.17 -7.97
N GLY A 13 -6.48 -1.35 -7.68
CA GLY A 13 -7.71 -1.76 -7.00
C GLY A 13 -7.67 -1.54 -5.49
N LYS A 14 -8.53 -2.27 -4.78
CA LYS A 14 -8.83 -2.10 -3.36
C LYS A 14 -7.84 -2.82 -2.46
N TRP A 15 -7.51 -2.19 -1.34
CA TRP A 15 -6.61 -2.67 -0.30
C TRP A 15 -7.19 -2.37 1.09
N PHE A 16 -7.11 -3.34 1.99
CA PHE A 16 -7.45 -3.17 3.40
C PHE A 16 -6.18 -3.01 4.22
N VAL A 17 -6.18 -2.07 5.16
CA VAL A 17 -5.10 -1.96 6.15
C VAL A 17 -5.30 -3.05 7.20
N VAL A 18 -4.31 -3.94 7.33
CA VAL A 18 -4.34 -5.08 8.27
C VAL A 18 -3.31 -4.95 9.39
N VAL A 19 -2.24 -4.20 9.15
CA VAL A 19 -1.27 -3.79 10.16
C VAL A 19 -0.95 -2.33 9.93
N ASP A 20 -0.96 -1.56 11.00
CA ASP A 20 -0.60 -0.15 11.01
C ASP A 20 -0.05 0.21 12.40
N THR A 21 0.69 1.31 12.48
CA THR A 21 1.22 1.86 13.73
C THR A 21 0.18 2.82 14.33
N PRO A 22 -0.61 2.40 15.36
CA PRO A 22 -1.78 3.17 15.81
C PRO A 22 -1.44 4.50 16.49
N SER A 23 -0.16 4.69 16.89
CA SER A 23 0.31 5.96 17.44
C SER A 23 0.42 7.07 16.38
N ILE A 24 0.34 6.73 15.09
CA ILE A 24 0.52 7.68 13.98
C ILE A 24 -0.80 7.88 13.21
N HIS A 25 -1.54 6.80 12.96
CA HIS A 25 -2.85 6.84 12.30
C HIS A 25 -3.97 6.55 13.28
N GLN A 26 -4.93 7.48 13.37
CA GLN A 26 -6.09 7.38 14.28
C GLN A 26 -7.39 6.99 13.55
N GLU A 27 -7.28 6.75 12.24
CA GLU A 27 -8.36 6.35 11.35
C GLU A 27 -8.88 4.95 11.67
N TYR A 28 -10.21 4.79 11.75
CA TYR A 28 -10.83 3.47 11.88
C TYR A 28 -11.15 2.88 10.51
N CYS A 29 -10.86 1.58 10.37
CA CYS A 29 -11.10 0.79 9.17
C CYS A 29 -10.62 1.45 7.86
N PRO A 30 -9.35 1.88 7.76
CA PRO A 30 -8.85 2.50 6.53
C PRO A 30 -8.79 1.49 5.38
N ILE A 31 -9.27 1.94 4.22
CA ILE A 31 -9.26 1.20 2.94
C ILE A 31 -8.62 2.10 1.90
N PHE A 32 -7.68 1.56 1.14
CA PHE A 32 -7.03 2.25 0.03
C PHE A 32 -7.56 1.75 -1.32
N TYR A 33 -7.68 2.66 -2.27
CA TYR A 33 -7.91 2.37 -3.69
C TYR A 33 -6.78 2.95 -4.51
N PHE A 34 -6.12 2.10 -5.29
CA PHE A 34 -5.08 2.51 -6.23
C PHE A 34 -5.66 2.45 -7.65
N GLU A 35 -5.72 3.59 -8.35
CA GLU A 35 -6.27 3.65 -9.72
C GLU A 35 -5.20 4.15 -10.69
N LEU A 36 -4.93 3.34 -11.72
CA LEU A 36 -3.92 3.66 -12.71
C LEU A 36 -4.35 4.86 -13.55
N LEU A 37 -3.49 5.87 -13.65
CA LEU A 37 -3.70 7.01 -14.52
C LEU A 37 -2.95 6.84 -15.84
N ASP A 38 -1.68 6.47 -15.76
CA ASP A 38 -0.82 6.25 -16.93
C ASP A 38 0.29 5.23 -16.63
N LYS A 39 0.68 4.48 -17.66
CA LYS A 39 1.75 3.47 -17.59
C LYS A 39 2.48 3.38 -18.92
N THR A 40 3.80 3.56 -18.84
CA THR A 40 4.75 3.29 -19.92
C THR A 40 5.65 2.10 -19.52
N PRO A 41 6.57 1.65 -20.39
CA PRO A 41 7.54 0.60 -20.02
C PRO A 41 8.44 0.97 -18.83
N TYR A 42 8.69 2.26 -18.60
CA TYR A 42 9.63 2.73 -17.57
C TYR A 42 8.98 3.58 -16.47
N THR A 43 7.80 4.13 -16.70
CA THR A 43 7.13 5.01 -15.75
C THR A 43 5.70 4.58 -15.51
N ALA A 44 5.17 4.90 -14.34
CA ALA A 44 3.75 4.77 -14.08
C ALA A 44 3.31 5.83 -13.08
N ILE A 45 2.06 6.26 -13.16
CA ILE A 45 1.41 7.12 -12.19
C ILE A 45 0.01 6.60 -11.90
N PHE A 46 -0.36 6.61 -10.62
CA PHE A 46 -1.66 6.16 -10.15
C PHE A 46 -2.13 7.05 -9.00
N THR A 47 -3.44 7.18 -8.83
CA THR A 47 -4.03 7.83 -7.67
C THR A 47 -4.04 6.89 -6.48
N VAL A 48 -3.98 7.45 -5.27
CA VAL A 48 -4.15 6.73 -4.03
C VAL A 48 -5.28 7.41 -3.27
N ARG A 49 -6.40 6.71 -3.06
CA ARG A 49 -7.51 7.23 -2.26
C ARG A 49 -7.71 6.38 -1.03
N GLN A 50 -7.62 7.00 0.14
CA GLN A 50 -7.97 6.35 1.39
C GLN A 50 -9.37 6.77 1.82
N TYR A 51 -10.20 5.80 2.16
CA TYR A 51 -11.46 5.99 2.86
C TYR A 51 -11.34 5.42 4.25
N SER A 52 -11.67 6.22 5.26
CA SER A 52 -11.73 5.76 6.64
C SER A 52 -12.91 6.37 7.35
N ARG A 53 -13.28 5.76 8.47
CA ARG A 53 -14.28 6.31 9.39
C ARG A 53 -13.55 6.95 10.55
N ASN A 54 -13.88 8.19 10.88
CA ASN A 54 -13.49 8.78 12.14
C ASN A 54 -14.77 9.18 12.87
N THR A 55 -15.07 8.52 13.99
CA THR A 55 -16.34 8.63 14.73
C THR A 55 -17.57 8.34 13.84
N GLU A 56 -18.20 9.38 13.27
CA GLU A 56 -19.42 9.31 12.45
C GLU A 56 -19.26 9.89 11.04
N LYS A 57 -18.10 10.46 10.70
CA LYS A 57 -17.85 11.05 9.37
C LYS A 57 -16.88 10.19 8.57
N ILE A 58 -17.14 10.12 7.27
CA ILE A 58 -16.19 9.55 6.31
C ILE A 58 -15.08 10.58 6.10
N LYS A 59 -13.83 10.17 6.37
CA LYS A 59 -12.64 10.94 6.03
C LYS A 59 -12.07 10.36 4.74
N ILE A 60 -11.76 11.24 3.80
CA ILE A 60 -11.14 10.88 2.52
C ILE A 60 -9.79 11.56 2.47
N LEU A 61 -8.75 10.80 2.14
CA LEU A 61 -7.42 11.32 1.86
C LEU A 61 -7.02 10.94 0.44
N GLU A 62 -6.40 11.89 -0.26
CA GLU A 62 -5.97 11.70 -1.64
C GLU A 62 -4.46 11.89 -1.73
N GLY A 63 -3.81 10.94 -2.37
CA GLY A 63 -2.40 10.92 -2.69
C GLY A 63 -2.17 10.32 -4.07
N TYR A 64 -0.93 9.92 -4.32
CA TYR A 64 -0.51 9.40 -5.61
C TYR A 64 0.69 8.48 -5.46
N GLY A 65 0.81 7.52 -6.38
CA GLY A 65 2.00 6.71 -6.54
C GLY A 65 2.68 6.98 -7.88
N ARG A 66 4.00 6.92 -7.89
CA ARG A 66 4.81 7.11 -9.09
C ARG A 66 5.96 6.12 -9.15
N LYS A 67 6.08 5.43 -10.27
CA LYS A 67 7.29 4.68 -10.66
C LYS A 67 8.07 5.53 -11.65
N MET A 68 9.36 5.70 -11.37
CA MET A 68 10.32 6.32 -12.29
C MET A 68 11.36 5.27 -12.66
N GLY A 69 11.85 5.24 -13.89
CA GLY A 69 12.96 4.39 -14.28
C GLY A 69 12.72 2.87 -14.20
N PRO A 70 13.72 2.06 -14.59
CA PRO A 70 13.57 0.61 -14.69
C PRO A 70 13.54 -0.07 -13.31
N ASN A 71 14.11 0.52 -12.27
CA ASN A 71 14.29 -0.16 -11.00
C ASN A 71 12.98 -0.24 -10.19
N PRO A 72 12.68 -1.36 -9.52
CA PRO A 72 11.49 -1.48 -8.69
C PRO A 72 11.56 -0.65 -7.41
N ALA A 73 12.78 -0.34 -6.93
CA ALA A 73 13.01 0.54 -5.79
C ALA A 73 12.68 2.03 -6.07
N GLU A 74 12.33 2.37 -7.31
CA GLU A 74 11.97 3.73 -7.73
C GLU A 74 10.43 3.94 -7.76
N LEU A 75 9.67 3.00 -7.19
CA LEU A 75 8.25 3.19 -6.90
C LEU A 75 8.06 3.87 -5.54
N LEU A 76 7.45 5.05 -5.56
CA LEU A 76 7.14 5.85 -4.39
C LEU A 76 5.63 6.08 -4.28
N ILE A 77 5.08 5.94 -3.08
CA ILE A 77 3.64 6.04 -2.80
C ILE A 77 3.40 7.10 -1.73
N ASN A 78 2.67 8.16 -2.07
CA ASN A 78 2.19 9.15 -1.10
C ASN A 78 0.72 8.86 -0.79
N THR A 79 0.39 8.71 0.49
CA THR A 79 -0.98 8.43 0.96
C THR A 79 -1.85 9.68 1.03
N GLY A 80 -1.22 10.86 1.06
CA GLY A 80 -1.90 12.14 1.31
C GLY A 80 -2.21 12.38 2.80
N HIS A 81 -1.77 11.49 3.70
CA HIS A 81 -1.97 11.65 5.12
C HIS A 81 -1.04 12.76 5.69
N PRO A 82 -1.53 13.75 6.45
CA PRO A 82 -0.70 14.86 6.94
C PRO A 82 0.44 14.45 7.87
N ALA A 83 0.31 13.32 8.56
CA ALA A 83 1.39 12.78 9.40
C ALA A 83 2.44 11.98 8.61
N ASP A 84 2.20 11.75 7.32
CA ASP A 84 3.06 10.98 6.41
C ASP A 84 3.66 11.88 5.31
N PRO A 85 4.56 12.82 5.64
CA PRO A 85 5.16 13.71 4.64
C PRO A 85 6.12 12.98 3.69
N CYS A 86 6.60 11.80 4.07
CA CYS A 86 7.54 11.02 3.27
C CYS A 86 6.82 9.97 2.43
N PRO A 87 7.27 9.72 1.18
CA PRO A 87 6.72 8.64 0.38
C PRO A 87 7.06 7.28 0.98
N TYR A 88 6.13 6.34 0.82
CA TYR A 88 6.31 4.93 1.12
C TYR A 88 6.96 4.20 -0.05
N SER A 89 7.78 3.21 0.30
CA SER A 89 8.29 2.19 -0.62
C SER A 89 7.71 0.83 -0.26
N ILE A 90 7.50 -0.01 -1.27
CA ILE A 90 7.12 -1.41 -1.06
C ILE A 90 8.39 -2.20 -0.75
N ILE A 91 8.47 -2.84 0.42
CA ILE A 91 9.63 -3.66 0.82
C ILE A 91 9.38 -5.17 0.69
N ARG A 92 8.12 -5.58 0.63
CA ARG A 92 7.71 -6.97 0.42
C ARG A 92 6.32 -6.99 -0.21
N ASN A 93 6.08 -7.99 -1.04
CA ASN A 93 4.76 -8.35 -1.56
C ASN A 93 4.48 -9.83 -1.28
N GLY A 94 3.21 -10.17 -1.15
CA GLY A 94 2.71 -11.53 -1.13
C GLY A 94 2.64 -12.16 -2.52
N PRO A 95 2.22 -13.42 -2.61
CA PRO A 95 2.03 -14.10 -3.89
C PRO A 95 0.95 -13.43 -4.74
N ILE A 96 0.95 -13.77 -6.03
CA ILE A 96 -0.11 -13.38 -6.97
C ILE A 96 -1.26 -14.38 -6.83
N ASN A 97 -2.46 -13.89 -6.58
CA ASN A 97 -3.67 -14.70 -6.43
C ASN A 97 -4.39 -14.95 -7.76
N ASP A 98 -5.51 -15.68 -7.68
CA ASP A 98 -6.34 -16.05 -8.82
C ASP A 98 -6.92 -14.85 -9.59
N ASN A 99 -6.97 -13.66 -8.96
CA ASN A 99 -7.39 -12.41 -9.60
C ASN A 99 -6.22 -11.66 -10.28
N ASP A 100 -5.07 -12.31 -10.44
CA ASP A 100 -3.83 -11.75 -10.99
C ASP A 100 -3.26 -10.57 -10.16
N GLN A 101 -3.60 -10.49 -8.87
CA GLN A 101 -3.20 -9.40 -7.97
C GLN A 101 -2.29 -9.89 -6.84
N TYR A 102 -1.43 -9.02 -6.32
CA TYR A 102 -0.70 -9.33 -5.09
C TYR A 102 -1.67 -9.47 -3.90
N ASP A 103 -1.49 -10.49 -3.07
CA ASP A 103 -2.32 -10.72 -1.87
C ASP A 103 -2.12 -9.68 -0.78
N TYR A 104 -0.86 -9.28 -0.56
CA TYR A 104 -0.51 -8.23 0.38
C TYR A 104 0.73 -7.47 -0.07
N ILE A 105 0.92 -6.27 0.46
CA ILE A 105 2.14 -5.48 0.33
C ILE A 105 2.50 -4.84 1.66
N ILE A 106 3.80 -4.73 1.91
CA ILE A 106 4.35 -4.04 3.09
C ILE A 106 4.97 -2.72 2.63
N LEU A 107 4.45 -1.62 3.17
CA LEU A 107 4.88 -0.27 2.94
C LEU A 107 5.74 0.23 4.11
N THR A 108 6.83 0.92 3.81
CA THR A 108 7.64 1.61 4.82
C THR A 108 8.10 2.97 4.34
N GLN A 109 8.32 3.88 5.27
CA GLN A 109 9.00 5.15 5.03
C GLN A 109 10.50 5.08 5.37
N PRO A 110 11.33 5.97 4.80
CA PRO A 110 12.66 6.23 5.33
C PRO A 110 12.57 6.52 6.83
N LEU A 111 13.39 5.84 7.66
CA LEU A 111 13.35 5.83 9.15
C LEU A 111 12.45 4.78 9.83
N LYS A 112 11.96 3.77 9.08
CA LYS A 112 11.33 2.51 9.55
C LYS A 112 9.94 2.61 10.21
N TYR A 113 9.43 3.79 10.58
CA TYR A 113 8.07 3.97 11.11
C TYR A 113 7.37 5.14 10.41
N PRO A 114 6.08 5.02 10.01
CA PRO A 114 5.19 3.86 10.17
C PRO A 114 5.52 2.70 9.22
N ILE A 115 5.06 1.50 9.59
CA ILE A 115 4.94 0.36 8.68
C ILE A 115 3.46 0.11 8.48
N ILE A 116 3.03 0.07 7.22
CA ILE A 116 1.65 -0.25 6.85
C ILE A 116 1.67 -1.55 6.07
N VAL A 117 0.81 -2.49 6.46
CA VAL A 117 0.55 -3.70 5.67
C VAL A 117 -0.84 -3.59 5.08
N LEU A 118 -0.89 -3.68 3.75
CA LEU A 118 -2.10 -3.68 2.96
C LEU A 118 -2.36 -5.09 2.45
N ALA A 119 -3.60 -5.58 2.58
CA ALA A 119 -4.01 -6.89 2.07
C ALA A 119 -5.27 -6.78 1.20
N ARG A 120 -5.44 -7.71 0.26
CA ARG A 120 -6.65 -7.82 -0.58
C ARG A 120 -7.84 -8.34 0.22
N ASP A 121 -7.59 -9.29 1.10
CA ASP A 121 -8.57 -9.90 1.99
C ASP A 121 -7.96 -10.01 3.41
N PRO A 122 -8.54 -9.31 4.41
CA PRO A 122 -8.06 -9.36 5.79
C PRO A 122 -8.12 -10.75 6.44
N VAL A 123 -9.14 -11.55 6.11
CA VAL A 123 -9.36 -12.88 6.69
C VAL A 123 -8.31 -13.85 6.17
N ASP A 124 -8.06 -13.82 4.86
CA ASP A 124 -7.00 -14.63 4.25
C ASP A 124 -5.62 -14.23 4.76
N PHE A 125 -5.37 -12.92 4.92
CA PHE A 125 -4.11 -12.45 5.48
C PHE A 125 -3.87 -12.94 6.91
N GLU A 126 -4.90 -12.82 7.77
CA GLU A 126 -4.87 -13.29 9.15
C GLU A 126 -4.55 -14.80 9.22
N ASN A 127 -5.18 -15.61 8.36
CA ASN A 127 -5.04 -17.06 8.37
C ASN A 127 -3.72 -17.56 7.75
N LYS A 128 -3.20 -16.87 6.73
CA LYS A 128 -2.09 -17.38 5.90
C LYS A 128 -0.76 -16.69 6.16
N TYR A 129 -0.74 -15.39 6.43
CA TYR A 129 0.47 -14.57 6.34
C TYR A 129 0.85 -13.82 7.63
N LYS A 130 -0.06 -13.70 8.59
CA LYS A 130 0.14 -12.92 9.82
C LYS A 130 1.44 -13.25 10.56
N GLU A 131 1.73 -14.53 10.72
CA GLU A 131 2.91 -14.99 11.49
C GLU A 131 4.23 -14.75 10.72
N GLU A 132 4.19 -14.60 9.39
CA GLU A 132 5.39 -14.25 8.60
C GLU A 132 5.69 -12.75 8.56
N VAL A 133 4.66 -11.93 8.88
CA VAL A 133 4.72 -10.47 8.82
C VAL A 133 4.94 -9.86 10.20
N LYS A 134 4.56 -10.57 11.27
CA LYS A 134 5.03 -10.27 12.63
C LYS A 134 6.52 -10.58 12.73
N GLY A 135 7.33 -9.53 12.85
CA GLY A 135 8.69 -9.63 13.37
C GLY A 135 8.68 -9.66 14.89
#